data_AF-A0A5Z4Q335-F1
#
_entry.id   AF-A0A5Z4Q335-F1
#
_cell.length_a   1.000
_cell.length_b   1.000
_cell.length_c   1.000
_cell.angle_alpha   90.00
_cell.angle_beta   90.00
_cell.angle_gamma   90.00
#
_symmetry.space_group_name_H-M   'P 1'
#
loop_
_entity.id
_entity.type
_entity.pdbx_description
1 polymer ?
#
loop_
_entity_poly.entity_id
_entity_poly.type
_entity_poly.pdbx_seq_one_letter_code
_entity_poly.pdbx_strand_id
1 'polypeptide(L)'
;MAIQKKQTKNSERSIKSQLEKLTAEKAISEYIWNAFDAEATNVNITVVPNGLSGISSIEIIDDGTGIDFNEVDETFGQFLDSKKKAKRTPVTRGHKGKGRFSFCKFADKAEWTSWRNGQEFMLTIVSSHLNEYEYSDLSTCSHKNSGTKVVFNPVTIAEDYFNSIVIPYLQNDISWLLVAKPKLKLRINGQPISP
;
A
#
# COMPACT_ATOMS: atom_id res chain seq x y z
N MET A 1 -0.73 -4.99 -24.13
CA MET A 1 0.41 -4.55 -23.30
C MET A 1 1.14 -5.79 -22.86
N ALA A 2 2.48 -5.81 -22.91
CA ALA A 2 3.21 -6.96 -22.39
C ALA A 2 3.17 -6.95 -20.87
N ILE A 3 3.07 -8.13 -20.26
CA ILE A 3 3.20 -8.31 -18.81
C ILE A 3 4.56 -8.94 -18.56
N GLN A 4 5.31 -8.34 -17.65
CA GLN A 4 6.65 -8.76 -17.27
C GLN A 4 6.55 -9.44 -15.92
N LYS A 5 6.89 -10.73 -15.85
CA LYS A 5 6.93 -11.51 -14.60
C LYS A 5 8.36 -11.56 -14.05
N LYS A 6 8.55 -11.21 -12.79
CA LYS A 6 9.86 -11.20 -12.12
C LYS A 6 9.78 -11.80 -10.72
N GLN A 7 10.97 -12.09 -10.18
CA GLN A 7 11.12 -12.58 -8.82
C GLN A 7 11.95 -11.61 -7.98
N THR A 8 11.68 -11.59 -6.68
CA THR A 8 12.49 -10.86 -5.71
C THR A 8 13.82 -11.57 -5.46
N LYS A 9 14.86 -10.84 -5.07
CA LYS A 9 16.14 -11.43 -4.62
C LYS A 9 15.98 -12.34 -3.40
N ASN A 10 14.99 -12.06 -2.55
CA ASN A 10 14.71 -12.82 -1.34
C ASN A 10 13.82 -14.02 -1.65
N SER A 11 13.99 -15.12 -0.89
CA SER A 11 13.06 -16.24 -0.99
C SER A 11 11.73 -15.94 -0.31
N GLU A 12 10.67 -16.58 -0.78
CA GLU A 12 9.33 -16.43 -0.19
C GLU A 12 9.33 -16.76 1.32
N ARG A 13 10.03 -17.83 1.71
CA ARG A 13 10.19 -18.23 3.11
C ARG A 13 10.81 -17.12 3.97
N SER A 14 11.78 -16.39 3.42
CA SER A 14 12.43 -15.26 4.12
C SER A 14 11.49 -14.07 4.28
N ILE A 15 10.67 -13.78 3.26
CA ILE A 15 9.66 -12.72 3.32
C ILE A 15 8.61 -13.06 4.39
N LYS A 16 8.05 -14.27 4.32
CA LYS A 16 7.00 -14.73 5.25
C LYS A 16 7.46 -14.72 6.71
N SER A 17 8.67 -15.21 7.01
CA SER A 17 9.18 -15.23 8.38
C SER A 17 9.36 -13.82 8.97
N GLN A 18 9.76 -12.85 8.15
CA GLN A 18 9.91 -11.45 8.58
C GLN A 18 8.58 -10.73 8.80
N LEU A 19 7.49 -11.24 8.21
CA LEU A 19 6.13 -10.72 8.37
C LEU A 19 5.34 -11.48 9.42
N GLU A 20 5.83 -12.61 9.94
CA GLU A 20 5.08 -13.54 10.81
C GLU A 20 4.31 -12.82 11.93
N LYS A 21 4.96 -11.93 12.68
CA LYS A 21 4.37 -11.20 13.82
C LYS A 21 3.60 -9.92 13.45
N LEU A 22 3.50 -9.60 12.16
CA LEU A 22 2.77 -8.43 11.69
C LEU A 22 1.26 -8.72 11.67
N THR A 23 0.49 -7.82 12.26
CA THR A 23 -0.98 -7.87 12.29
C THR A 23 -1.58 -7.11 11.11
N ALA A 24 -2.86 -7.36 10.81
CA ALA A 24 -3.53 -6.79 9.64
C ALA A 24 -3.64 -5.25 9.71
N GLU A 25 -3.98 -4.69 10.87
CA GLU A 25 -4.07 -3.26 11.11
C GLU A 25 -2.73 -2.53 10.94
N LYS A 26 -1.62 -3.17 11.36
CA LYS A 26 -0.26 -2.67 11.10
C LYS A 26 0.08 -2.75 9.62
N ALA A 27 -0.25 -3.86 8.97
CA ALA A 27 -0.02 -4.05 7.55
C ALA A 27 -0.75 -2.99 6.71
N ILE A 28 -2.01 -2.69 7.01
CA ILE A 28 -2.80 -1.63 6.36
C ILE A 28 -2.19 -0.25 6.66
N SER A 29 -1.77 0.02 7.91
CA SER A 29 -1.10 1.28 8.26
C SER A 29 0.17 1.52 7.44
N GLU A 30 0.97 0.49 7.15
CA GLU A 30 2.16 0.63 6.29
C GLU A 30 1.83 1.22 4.92
N TYR A 31 0.67 0.92 4.33
CA TYR A 31 0.27 1.52 3.04
C TYR A 31 -0.06 3.00 3.16
N ILE A 32 -0.68 3.41 4.26
CA ILE A 32 -0.98 4.82 4.55
C ILE A 32 0.31 5.61 4.76
N TRP A 33 1.26 5.04 5.51
CA TRP A 33 2.57 5.65 5.68
C TRP A 33 3.36 5.70 4.37
N ASN A 34 3.29 4.68 3.52
CA ASN A 34 3.93 4.71 2.21
C ASN A 34 3.38 5.85 1.34
N ALA A 35 2.08 6.12 1.39
CA ALA A 35 1.47 7.26 0.70
C ALA A 35 2.03 8.59 1.23
N PHE A 36 2.08 8.79 2.55
CA PHE A 36 2.64 10.01 3.13
C PHE A 36 4.15 10.16 2.88
N ASP A 37 4.91 9.06 2.86
CA ASP A 37 6.32 9.03 2.47
C ASP A 37 6.53 9.34 0.98
N ALA A 38 5.48 9.17 0.17
CA ALA A 38 5.40 9.60 -1.22
C ALA A 38 4.81 11.01 -1.36
N GLU A 39 4.84 11.80 -0.29
CA GLU A 39 4.40 13.20 -0.26
C GLU A 39 2.90 13.41 -0.55
N ALA A 40 2.08 12.36 -0.42
CA ALA A 40 0.64 12.49 -0.53
C ALA A 40 0.09 13.43 0.54
N THR A 41 -0.93 14.20 0.17
CA THR A 41 -1.71 15.03 1.10
C THR A 41 -3.12 14.49 1.31
N ASN A 42 -3.61 13.64 0.42
CA ASN A 42 -4.88 12.97 0.50
C ASN A 42 -4.68 11.47 0.34
N VAL A 43 -5.10 10.71 1.34
CA VAL A 43 -5.18 9.25 1.30
C VAL A 43 -6.64 8.85 1.54
N ASN A 44 -7.20 8.04 0.64
CA ASN A 44 -8.55 7.54 0.75
C ASN A 44 -8.56 6.01 0.77
N ILE A 45 -9.22 5.44 1.77
CA ILE A 45 -9.47 4.02 1.90
C ILE A 45 -10.94 3.77 1.57
N THR A 46 -11.21 2.90 0.61
CA THR A 46 -12.55 2.42 0.30
C THR A 46 -12.63 0.94 0.66
N VAL A 47 -13.62 0.56 1.48
CA VAL A 47 -13.87 -0.82 1.89
C VAL A 47 -15.21 -1.23 1.34
N VAL A 48 -15.22 -2.33 0.58
CA VAL A 48 -16.44 -2.84 -0.07
C VAL A 48 -16.86 -4.14 0.63
N PRO A 49 -17.92 -4.14 1.45
CA PRO A 49 -18.44 -5.36 2.07
C PRO A 49 -18.88 -6.39 1.03
N ASN A 50 -18.81 -7.67 1.37
CA ASN A 50 -19.29 -8.76 0.52
C ASN A 50 -20.74 -9.21 0.84
N GLY A 51 -21.39 -8.59 1.83
CA GLY A 51 -22.76 -8.92 2.25
C GLY A 51 -22.89 -10.13 3.17
N LEU A 52 -21.79 -10.79 3.53
CA LEU A 52 -21.73 -11.98 4.40
C LEU A 52 -20.74 -11.76 5.56
N SER A 53 -20.77 -10.57 6.18
CA SER A 53 -19.84 -10.13 7.25
C SER A 53 -18.35 -10.09 6.85
N GLY A 54 -18.04 -10.28 5.57
CA GLY A 54 -16.69 -10.19 5.03
C GLY A 54 -16.51 -8.97 4.14
N ILE A 55 -15.28 -8.78 3.68
CA ILE A 55 -14.89 -7.69 2.79
C ILE A 55 -14.56 -8.27 1.42
N SER A 56 -15.12 -7.70 0.36
CA SER A 56 -14.82 -8.09 -1.02
C SER A 56 -13.50 -7.48 -1.49
N SER A 57 -13.30 -6.19 -1.23
CA SER A 57 -12.07 -5.48 -1.52
C SER A 57 -11.79 -4.33 -0.55
N ILE A 58 -10.51 -4.03 -0.39
CA ILE A 58 -10.03 -2.77 0.18
C ILE A 58 -9.26 -2.06 -0.94
N GLU A 59 -9.54 -0.78 -1.13
CA GLU A 59 -8.81 0.08 -2.05
C GLU A 59 -8.17 1.22 -1.27
N ILE A 60 -6.89 1.50 -1.52
CA ILE A 60 -6.18 2.65 -0.97
C ILE A 60 -5.68 3.50 -2.14
N ILE A 61 -6.11 4.76 -2.20
CA ILE A 61 -5.71 5.74 -3.22
C ILE A 61 -5.01 6.91 -2.54
N ASP A 62 -3.89 7.33 -3.12
CA ASP A 62 -3.15 8.53 -2.72
C ASP A 62 -2.86 9.46 -3.90
N ASP A 63 -2.62 10.73 -3.58
CA ASP A 63 -2.22 11.80 -4.51
C ASP A 63 -0.71 12.12 -4.41
N GLY A 64 0.10 11.14 -4.02
CA GLY A 64 1.55 11.28 -3.89
C GLY A 64 2.28 11.34 -5.23
N THR A 65 3.59 11.15 -5.18
CA THR A 65 4.49 11.25 -6.35
C THR A 65 4.29 10.15 -7.39
N GLY A 66 3.59 9.07 -7.04
CA GLY A 66 3.55 7.84 -7.81
C GLY A 66 4.85 7.04 -7.69
N ILE A 67 4.89 5.87 -8.33
CA ILE A 67 6.06 4.99 -8.39
C ILE A 67 6.79 5.30 -9.70
N ASP A 68 8.10 5.52 -9.63
CA ASP A 68 8.93 5.65 -10.83
C ASP A 68 9.02 4.29 -11.53
N PHE A 69 8.60 4.24 -12.80
CA PHE A 69 8.62 3.02 -13.59
C PHE A 69 10.03 2.42 -13.70
N ASN A 70 11.05 3.27 -13.78
CA ASN A 70 12.45 2.83 -13.87
C ASN A 70 12.94 2.22 -12.55
N GLU A 71 12.26 2.49 -11.44
CA GLU A 71 12.58 1.96 -10.12
C GLU A 71 11.72 0.75 -9.75
N VAL A 72 10.85 0.23 -10.62
CA VAL A 72 9.95 -0.90 -10.30
C VAL A 72 10.75 -2.12 -9.83
N ASP A 73 11.82 -2.48 -10.54
CA ASP A 73 12.66 -3.63 -10.16
C ASP A 73 13.37 -3.42 -8.82
N GLU A 74 13.78 -2.19 -8.52
CA GLU A 74 14.39 -1.87 -7.24
C GLU A 74 13.33 -1.85 -6.12
N THR A 75 12.14 -1.36 -6.45
CA THR A 75 11.00 -1.19 -5.56
C THR A 75 10.25 -2.49 -5.34
N PHE A 76 10.31 -3.50 -6.19
CA PHE A 76 9.57 -4.74 -5.97
C PHE A 76 10.46 -5.97 -6.05
N GLY A 77 11.63 -5.88 -6.70
CA GLY A 77 12.62 -6.95 -6.73
C GLY A 77 13.44 -7.11 -5.46
N GLN A 78 13.33 -6.20 -4.48
CA GLN A 78 14.11 -6.26 -3.24
C GLN A 78 13.20 -6.16 -2.00
N PHE A 79 13.29 -7.14 -1.12
CA PHE A 79 12.72 -7.09 0.23
C PHE A 79 13.84 -6.77 1.21
N LEU A 80 13.62 -5.85 2.16
CA LEU A 80 14.63 -5.39 3.13
C LEU A 80 15.79 -4.52 2.62
N ASP A 81 15.81 -4.13 1.35
CA ASP A 81 16.88 -3.30 0.77
C ASP A 81 16.29 -2.07 0.06
N SER A 82 15.85 -1.08 0.85
CA SER A 82 15.43 0.21 0.31
C SER A 82 16.64 1.16 0.29
N LYS A 83 17.02 1.64 -0.91
CA LYS A 83 18.07 2.65 -1.10
C LYS A 83 17.72 4.02 -0.51
N LYS A 84 16.54 4.22 0.10
CA LYS A 84 16.19 5.49 0.77
C LYS A 84 17.08 5.68 2.01
N LYS A 85 18.32 6.11 1.78
CA LYS A 85 19.22 6.84 2.72
C LYS A 85 18.62 8.21 3.05
N ALA A 86 17.30 8.34 3.15
CA ALA A 86 16.67 9.56 3.63
C ALA A 86 16.99 9.68 5.12
N LYS A 87 17.38 10.88 5.56
CA LYS A 87 17.57 11.18 6.99
C LYS A 87 16.31 10.76 7.74
N ARG A 88 16.44 9.95 8.79
CA ARG A 88 15.33 9.57 9.67
C ARG A 88 14.70 10.84 10.20
N THR A 89 13.50 11.17 9.74
CA THR A 89 12.66 12.16 10.40
C THR A 89 11.60 11.41 11.22
N PRO A 90 11.04 12.03 12.28
CA PRO A 90 9.92 11.44 13.01
C PRO A 90 8.70 11.13 12.13
N VAL A 91 8.64 11.70 10.92
CA VAL A 91 7.50 11.65 10.02
C VAL A 91 7.70 10.68 8.85
N THR A 92 8.91 10.15 8.66
CA THR A 92 9.23 9.21 7.58
C THR A 92 9.39 7.79 8.14
N ARG A 93 8.56 6.83 7.70
CA ARG A 93 8.59 5.43 8.20
C ARG A 93 9.18 4.43 7.20
N GLY A 94 9.01 4.67 5.90
CA GLY A 94 9.34 3.78 4.80
C GLY A 94 10.83 3.68 4.50
N HIS A 95 11.53 2.81 5.24
CA HIS A 95 12.98 2.60 5.07
C HIS A 95 13.40 1.15 4.83
N LYS A 96 12.52 0.18 5.08
CA LYS A 96 12.90 -1.25 5.08
C LYS A 96 12.32 -2.05 3.91
N GLY A 97 11.61 -1.45 2.97
CA GLY A 97 11.02 -2.19 1.83
C GLY A 97 10.12 -3.37 2.24
N LYS A 98 9.58 -3.36 3.48
CA LYS A 98 8.74 -4.42 4.05
C LYS A 98 7.25 -4.20 3.78
N GLY A 99 6.80 -2.95 3.86
CA GLY A 99 5.38 -2.59 3.90
C GLY A 99 4.58 -3.10 2.71
N ARG A 100 5.11 -3.03 1.48
CA ARG A 100 4.42 -3.48 0.26
C ARG A 100 4.13 -4.99 0.16
N PHE A 101 4.80 -5.83 0.96
CA PHE A 101 4.52 -7.27 1.01
C PHE A 101 3.61 -7.65 2.19
N SER A 102 3.28 -6.69 3.06
CA SER A 102 2.49 -6.93 4.27
C SER A 102 1.03 -7.30 3.98
N PHE A 103 0.55 -7.08 2.75
CA PHE A 103 -0.85 -7.32 2.38
C PHE A 103 -1.29 -8.76 2.61
N CYS A 104 -0.37 -9.72 2.56
CA CYS A 104 -0.65 -11.13 2.85
C CYS A 104 -1.23 -11.37 4.25
N LYS A 105 -1.21 -10.36 5.13
CA LYS A 105 -1.87 -10.38 6.43
C LYS A 105 -3.38 -10.13 6.39
N PHE A 106 -3.89 -9.59 5.30
CA PHE A 106 -5.31 -9.23 5.18
C PHE A 106 -5.91 -9.44 3.79
N ALA A 107 -5.12 -9.87 2.79
CA ALA A 107 -5.61 -10.14 1.44
C ALA A 107 -4.73 -11.14 0.69
N ASP A 108 -5.30 -11.78 -0.33
CA ASP A 108 -4.60 -12.77 -1.15
C ASP A 108 -3.90 -12.19 -2.38
N LYS A 109 -4.29 -10.99 -2.80
CA LYS A 109 -3.65 -10.29 -3.91
C LYS A 109 -3.66 -8.80 -3.64
N ALA A 110 -2.62 -8.13 -4.12
CA ALA A 110 -2.52 -6.68 -4.19
C ALA A 110 -2.22 -6.27 -5.64
N GLU A 111 -2.99 -5.31 -6.14
CA GLU A 111 -2.88 -4.76 -7.49
C GLU A 111 -2.66 -3.24 -7.38
N TRP A 112 -1.47 -2.81 -7.77
CA TRP A 112 -1.10 -1.41 -7.86
C TRP A 112 -1.45 -0.87 -9.25
N THR A 113 -2.02 0.33 -9.29
CA THR A 113 -2.00 1.20 -10.46
C THR A 113 -1.28 2.47 -10.04
N SER A 114 -0.16 2.80 -10.68
CA SER A 114 0.54 4.04 -10.40
C SER A 114 0.60 4.89 -11.63
N TRP A 115 0.36 6.19 -11.47
CA TRP A 115 0.38 7.15 -12.56
C TRP A 115 1.23 8.36 -12.20
N ARG A 116 2.00 8.83 -13.18
CA ARG A 116 2.94 9.95 -13.06
C ARG A 116 3.19 10.53 -14.44
N ASN A 117 3.19 11.86 -14.56
CA ASN A 117 3.51 12.57 -15.81
C ASN A 117 2.69 12.12 -17.04
N GLY A 118 1.40 11.80 -16.85
CA GLY A 118 0.51 11.36 -17.94
C GLY A 118 0.76 9.92 -18.40
N GLN A 119 1.55 9.14 -17.66
CA GLN A 119 1.78 7.72 -17.90
C GLN A 119 1.34 6.91 -16.68
N GLU A 120 0.97 5.65 -16.90
CA GLU A 120 0.62 4.71 -15.84
C GLU A 120 1.17 3.32 -16.13
N PHE A 121 1.25 2.51 -15.08
CA PHE A 121 1.48 1.06 -15.20
C PHE A 121 0.74 0.35 -14.07
N MET A 122 0.54 -0.95 -14.26
CA MET A 122 -0.03 -1.84 -13.26
C MET A 122 1.03 -2.79 -12.73
N LEU A 123 0.92 -3.15 -11.45
CA LEU A 123 1.75 -4.17 -10.81
C LEU A 123 0.90 -5.07 -9.92
N THR A 124 1.19 -6.37 -9.88
CA THR A 124 0.44 -7.37 -9.12
C THR A 124 1.36 -8.25 -8.32
N ILE A 125 0.97 -8.55 -7.07
CA ILE A 125 1.59 -9.57 -6.21
C ILE A 125 0.49 -10.45 -5.63
N VAL A 126 0.72 -11.77 -5.60
CA VAL A 126 -0.19 -12.76 -5.00
C VAL A 126 0.45 -13.35 -3.74
N SER A 127 -0.32 -13.50 -2.67
CA SER A 127 0.14 -13.94 -1.34
C SER A 127 0.70 -15.37 -1.33
N SER A 128 0.27 -16.20 -2.28
CA SER A 128 0.77 -17.57 -2.47
C SER A 128 2.14 -17.63 -3.13
N HIS A 129 2.61 -16.53 -3.72
CA HIS A 129 3.89 -16.38 -4.41
C HIS A 129 4.50 -15.01 -4.08
N LEU A 130 4.72 -14.71 -2.79
CA LEU A 130 5.14 -13.36 -2.34
C LEU A 130 6.50 -12.89 -2.85
N ASN A 131 7.31 -13.81 -3.38
CA ASN A 131 8.58 -13.49 -4.02
C ASN A 131 8.42 -13.27 -5.53
N GLU A 132 7.21 -13.26 -6.08
CA GLU A 132 6.93 -13.02 -7.49
C GLU A 132 6.06 -11.77 -7.65
N TYR A 133 6.33 -11.01 -8.69
CA TYR A 133 5.52 -9.85 -9.07
C TYR A 133 5.43 -9.74 -10.58
N GLU A 134 4.33 -9.18 -11.04
CA GLU A 134 4.06 -8.95 -12.45
C GLU A 134 3.78 -7.47 -12.65
N TYR A 135 4.25 -6.87 -13.74
CA TYR A 135 3.90 -5.49 -14.07
C TYR A 135 3.75 -5.29 -15.57
N SER A 136 2.91 -4.33 -15.95
CA SER A 136 2.68 -3.97 -17.36
C SER A 136 3.77 -3.03 -17.88
N ASP A 137 3.87 -2.91 -19.20
CA ASP A 137 4.53 -1.75 -19.79
C ASP A 137 3.83 -0.44 -19.39
N LEU A 138 4.53 0.69 -19.57
CA LEU A 138 3.93 2.01 -19.44
C LEU A 138 2.86 2.22 -20.53
N SER A 139 1.72 2.78 -20.11
CA SER A 139 0.68 3.29 -21.00
C SER A 139 0.44 4.76 -20.73
N THR A 140 -0.13 5.46 -21.70
CA THR A 140 -0.61 6.83 -21.50
C THR A 140 -1.90 6.81 -20.69
N CYS A 141 -2.04 7.73 -19.74
CA CYS A 141 -3.25 7.90 -18.95
C CYS A 141 -3.74 9.35 -18.97
N SER A 142 -5.00 9.56 -18.63
CA SER A 142 -5.61 10.89 -18.55
C SER A 142 -5.41 11.57 -17.18
N HIS A 143 -4.71 10.93 -16.24
CA HIS A 143 -4.46 11.50 -14.92
C HIS A 143 -3.56 12.73 -15.02
N LYS A 144 -4.07 13.89 -14.55
CA LYS A 144 -3.35 15.17 -14.58
C LYS A 144 -2.31 15.30 -13.46
N ASN A 145 -2.59 14.68 -12.31
CA ASN A 145 -1.72 14.66 -11.14
C ASN A 145 -1.16 13.25 -10.96
N SER A 146 -0.03 13.10 -10.30
CA SER A 146 0.53 11.79 -9.93
C SER A 146 -0.25 11.14 -8.78
N GLY A 147 -0.04 9.85 -8.58
CA GLY A 147 -0.64 9.11 -7.47
C GLY A 147 -0.48 7.61 -7.60
N THR A 148 -0.96 6.91 -6.60
CA THR A 148 -1.00 5.44 -6.57
C THR A 148 -2.35 4.96 -6.05
N LYS A 149 -2.85 3.91 -6.65
CA LYS A 149 -3.97 3.11 -6.19
C LYS A 149 -3.49 1.71 -5.90
N VAL A 150 -3.91 1.13 -4.78
CA VAL A 150 -3.70 -0.28 -4.47
C VAL A 150 -5.06 -0.92 -4.17
N VAL A 151 -5.40 -1.98 -4.89
CA VAL A 151 -6.60 -2.78 -4.66
C VAL A 151 -6.18 -4.12 -4.07
N PHE A 152 -6.83 -4.50 -2.98
CA PHE A 152 -6.63 -5.76 -2.28
C PHE A 152 -7.87 -6.63 -2.42
N ASN A 153 -7.74 -7.81 -3.02
CA ASN A 153 -8.86 -8.73 -3.27
C ASN A 153 -8.40 -10.15 -3.63
N PRO A 154 -9.00 -11.22 -3.08
CA PRO A 154 -9.97 -11.21 -1.98
C PRO A 154 -9.33 -10.76 -0.66
N VAL A 155 -10.12 -10.12 0.19
CA VAL A 155 -9.74 -9.70 1.55
C VAL A 155 -10.08 -10.83 2.53
N THR A 156 -9.16 -11.13 3.44
CA THR A 156 -9.23 -12.30 4.34
C THR A 156 -9.65 -11.94 5.77
N ILE A 157 -9.70 -10.65 6.10
CA ILE A 157 -10.23 -10.17 7.38
C ILE A 157 -11.74 -9.92 7.31
N ALA A 158 -12.43 -10.11 8.43
CA ALA A 158 -13.85 -9.83 8.56
C ALA A 158 -14.13 -8.31 8.62
N GLU A 159 -15.34 -7.92 8.23
CA GLU A 159 -15.80 -6.53 8.29
C GLU A 159 -15.80 -6.01 9.74
N ASP A 160 -16.27 -6.81 10.69
CA ASP A 160 -16.27 -6.46 12.11
C ASP A 160 -14.86 -6.23 12.65
N TYR A 161 -13.88 -7.02 12.21
CA TYR A 161 -12.48 -6.82 12.59
C TYR A 161 -11.94 -5.51 12.03
N PHE A 162 -12.26 -5.19 10.77
CA PHE A 162 -11.87 -3.90 10.18
C PHE A 162 -12.45 -2.73 10.97
N ASN A 163 -13.75 -2.78 11.27
CA ASN A 163 -14.45 -1.69 11.96
C ASN A 163 -14.00 -1.54 13.42
N SER A 164 -13.83 -2.64 14.15
CA SER A 164 -13.55 -2.62 15.60
C SER A 164 -12.06 -2.56 15.96
N ILE A 165 -11.16 -3.02 15.07
CA ILE A 165 -9.72 -3.10 15.34
C ILE A 165 -8.92 -2.21 14.39
N VAL A 166 -9.14 -2.33 13.07
CA VAL A 166 -8.33 -1.60 12.08
C VAL A 166 -8.61 -0.10 12.16
N ILE A 167 -9.87 0.34 12.11
CA ILE A 167 -10.19 1.78 12.15
C ILE A 167 -9.62 2.46 13.41
N PRO A 168 -9.85 1.95 14.65
CA PRO A 168 -9.29 2.56 15.85
C PRO A 168 -7.76 2.55 15.89
N TYR A 169 -7.13 1.49 15.36
CA TYR A 169 -5.68 1.43 15.26
C TYR A 169 -5.14 2.51 14.31
N LEU A 170 -5.73 2.65 13.12
CA LEU A 170 -5.32 3.65 12.13
C LEU A 170 -5.50 5.06 12.68
N GLN A 171 -6.60 5.34 13.36
CA GLN A 171 -6.84 6.60 14.04
C GLN A 171 -5.71 6.90 15.02
N ASN A 172 -5.49 6.03 16.01
CA ASN A 172 -4.44 6.23 17.02
C ASN A 172 -3.01 6.39 16.43
N ASP A 173 -2.68 5.62 15.39
CA ASP A 173 -1.33 5.65 14.80
C ASP A 173 -1.04 6.93 14.02
N ILE A 174 -2.08 7.57 13.46
CA ILE A 174 -1.95 8.74 12.57
C ILE A 174 -2.44 10.06 13.15
N SER A 175 -3.27 10.06 14.20
CA SER A 175 -3.89 11.26 14.79
C SER A 175 -2.87 12.37 15.05
N TRP A 176 -1.73 12.04 15.68
CA TRP A 176 -0.69 13.01 15.99
C TRP A 176 -0.12 13.68 14.74
N LEU A 177 0.00 12.94 13.63
CA LEU A 177 0.52 13.46 12.38
C LEU A 177 -0.49 14.41 11.74
N LEU A 178 -1.77 14.05 11.72
CA LEU A 178 -2.84 14.88 11.17
C LEU A 178 -2.98 16.20 11.94
N VAL A 179 -2.79 16.18 13.26
CA VAL A 179 -2.72 17.40 14.10
C VAL A 179 -1.49 18.25 13.74
N ALA A 180 -0.32 17.63 13.63
CA ALA A 180 0.93 18.34 13.36
C ALA A 180 1.01 18.89 11.92
N LYS A 181 0.30 18.26 10.98
CA LYS A 181 0.27 18.63 9.55
C LYS A 181 -1.18 18.71 9.04
N PRO A 182 -1.89 19.82 9.29
CA PRO A 182 -3.32 19.98 8.95
C PRO A 182 -3.68 19.87 7.47
N LYS A 183 -2.69 19.89 6.57
CA LYS A 183 -2.89 19.67 5.13
C LYS A 183 -3.10 18.19 4.78
N LEU A 184 -2.62 17.28 5.62
CA LEU A 184 -2.77 15.84 5.42
C LEU A 184 -4.19 15.42 5.76
N LYS A 185 -4.76 14.56 4.93
CA LYS A 185 -6.12 14.04 5.07
C LYS A 185 -6.11 12.54 4.85
N LEU A 186 -6.68 11.81 5.81
CA LEU A 186 -6.99 10.40 5.69
C LEU A 186 -8.50 10.23 5.74
N ARG A 187 -9.08 9.50 4.79
CA ARG A 187 -10.51 9.17 4.76
C ARG A 187 -10.73 7.67 4.66
N ILE A 188 -11.77 7.17 5.31
CA ILE A 188 -12.27 5.80 5.17
C ILE A 188 -13.73 5.88 4.72
N ASN A 189 -14.06 5.28 3.59
CA ASN A 189 -15.41 5.34 2.98
C ASN A 189 -15.93 6.78 2.86
N GLY A 190 -15.04 7.71 2.47
CA GLY A 190 -15.33 9.14 2.36
C GLY A 190 -15.37 9.90 3.68
N GLN A 191 -15.38 9.23 4.83
CA GLN A 191 -15.39 9.88 6.14
C GLN A 191 -13.96 10.22 6.60
N PRO A 192 -13.68 11.47 7.02
CA PRO A 192 -12.38 11.83 7.54
C PRO A 192 -12.09 11.11 8.86
N ILE A 193 -10.91 10.53 8.99
CA ILE A 193 -10.40 10.14 10.32
C ILE A 193 -10.06 11.44 11.04
N SER A 194 -10.73 11.67 12.17
CA SER A 194 -10.42 12.79 13.04
C SER A 194 -9.39 12.37 14.09
N PRO A 195 -8.46 13.26 14.47
CA PRO A 195 -7.51 13.02 15.53
C PRO A 195 -8.13 12.56 16.85
#